data_AF-A0A4Q3WCY2-F1
#
_entry.id   AF-A0A4Q3WCY2-F1
#
_cell.length_a   1.000
_cell.length_b   1.000
_cell.length_c   1.000
_cell.angle_alpha   90.00
_cell.angle_beta   90.00
_cell.angle_gamma   90.00
#
_symmetry.space_group_name_H-M   'P 1'
#
loop_
_entity.id
_entity.type
_entity.pdbx_description
1 polymer ?
#
loop_
_entity_poly.entity_id
_entity_poly.type
_entity_poly.pdbx_seq_one_letter_code
_entity_poly.pdbx_strand_id
1 'polypeptide(L)'
;MNPHSLETQVELLRRDLKRQKLTTIALFIGAIIAVSATRVVSQTSSRELTLRTLKIVGADGKTKILITGDPGTNKEGGAIALFDNKDNVRVGLLAESKGGTASVYGAGAEPMAILGFDGDGGSLALSANDSKTQVNVAATNDLAGLSVVGPNGKEHLMAGAEKSGGMVQ
;
A
#
# COMPACT_ATOMS: atom_id res chain seq x y z
N MET A 1 -40.65 -60.50 41.16
CA MET A 1 -39.78 -59.86 40.16
C MET A 1 -38.78 -60.90 39.69
N ASN A 2 -38.80 -61.23 38.40
CA ASN A 2 -38.03 -62.36 37.88
C ASN A 2 -36.61 -61.87 37.50
N PRO A 3 -35.54 -62.32 38.18
CA PRO A 3 -34.19 -61.77 38.00
C PRO A 3 -33.67 -61.93 36.57
N HIS A 4 -34.15 -62.95 35.85
CA HIS A 4 -33.79 -63.19 34.47
C HIS A 4 -34.21 -62.06 33.50
N SER A 5 -35.30 -61.34 33.78
CA SER A 5 -35.77 -60.26 32.92
C SER A 5 -34.91 -58.99 33.02
N LEU A 6 -34.21 -58.79 34.14
CA LEU A 6 -33.36 -57.63 34.36
C LEU A 6 -32.01 -57.81 33.67
N GLU A 7 -31.46 -59.03 33.71
CA GLU A 7 -30.21 -59.36 33.02
C GLU A 7 -30.34 -59.19 31.50
N THR A 8 -31.46 -59.63 30.92
CA THR A 8 -31.69 -59.47 29.47
C THR A 8 -31.82 -57.99 29.06
N GLN A 9 -32.46 -57.16 29.90
CA GLN A 9 -32.57 -55.72 29.63
C GLN A 9 -31.23 -55.00 29.74
N VAL A 10 -30.39 -55.38 30.71
CA VAL A 10 -29.05 -54.82 30.88
C VAL A 10 -28.13 -55.23 29.72
N GLU A 11 -28.23 -56.47 29.23
CA GLU A 11 -27.48 -56.97 28.08
C GLU A 11 -27.82 -56.18 26.79
N LEU A 12 -29.11 -55.92 26.57
CA LEU A 12 -29.61 -55.14 25.44
C LEU A 12 -29.17 -53.68 25.52
N LEU A 13 -29.33 -53.03 26.67
CA LEU A 13 -28.88 -51.66 26.90
C LEU A 13 -27.37 -51.52 26.70
N ARG A 14 -26.57 -52.51 27.12
CA ARG A 14 -25.11 -52.48 26.94
C ARG A 14 -24.69 -52.63 25.48
N ARG A 15 -25.44 -53.41 24.69
CA ARG A 15 -25.22 -53.53 23.23
C ARG A 15 -25.58 -52.24 22.51
N ASP A 16 -26.70 -51.62 22.84
CA ASP A 16 -27.13 -50.36 22.22
C ASP A 16 -26.21 -49.21 22.58
N LEU A 17 -25.76 -49.14 23.84
CA LEU A 17 -24.83 -48.11 24.30
C LEU A 17 -23.43 -48.28 23.69
N LYS A 18 -22.98 -49.51 23.42
CA LYS A 18 -21.75 -49.77 22.65
C LYS A 18 -21.87 -49.32 21.19
N ARG A 19 -23.00 -49.59 20.53
CA ARG A 19 -23.25 -49.12 19.16
C ARG A 19 -23.35 -47.60 19.09
N GLN A 20 -24.07 -46.98 20.02
CA GLN A 20 -24.22 -45.52 20.08
C GLN A 20 -22.86 -44.82 20.30
N LYS A 21 -22.03 -45.32 21.23
CA LYS A 21 -20.69 -44.76 21.46
C LYS A 21 -19.79 -44.86 20.23
N LEU A 22 -19.84 -45.98 19.50
CA LEU A 22 -19.07 -46.16 18.27
C LEU A 22 -19.51 -45.18 17.17
N THR A 23 -20.82 -45.01 16.98
CA THR A 23 -21.36 -44.08 15.98
C THR A 23 -21.03 -42.63 16.31
N THR A 24 -21.11 -42.22 17.58
CA THR A 24 -20.77 -40.85 18.00
C THR A 24 -19.29 -40.55 17.83
N ILE A 25 -18.39 -41.49 18.18
CA ILE A 25 -16.94 -41.31 18.00
C ILE A 25 -16.60 -41.21 16.50
N ALA A 26 -17.20 -42.05 15.65
CA ALA A 26 -16.99 -42.01 14.20
C ALA A 26 -17.45 -40.68 13.58
N LEU A 27 -18.59 -40.13 14.02
CA LEU A 27 -19.07 -38.81 13.60
C LEU A 27 -18.13 -37.68 14.04
N PHE A 28 -17.59 -37.73 15.25
CA PHE A 28 -16.63 -36.74 15.73
C PHE A 28 -15.32 -36.76 14.95
N ILE A 29 -14.76 -37.95 14.68
CA ILE A 29 -13.53 -38.08 13.88
C ILE A 29 -13.77 -37.65 12.43
N GLY A 30 -14.91 -38.04 11.84
CA GLY A 30 -15.29 -37.60 10.49
C GLY A 30 -15.46 -36.09 10.37
N ALA A 31 -16.07 -35.44 11.36
CA ALA A 31 -16.21 -33.98 11.42
C ALA A 31 -14.85 -33.29 11.57
N ILE A 32 -13.94 -33.82 12.40
CA ILE A 32 -12.59 -33.25 12.57
C ILE A 32 -11.77 -33.38 11.26
N ILE A 33 -11.85 -34.53 10.56
CA ILE A 33 -11.16 -34.71 9.27
C ILE A 33 -11.76 -33.80 8.18
N ALA A 34 -13.08 -33.65 8.12
CA ALA A 34 -13.74 -32.75 7.17
C ALA A 34 -13.40 -31.26 7.42
N VAL A 35 -13.30 -30.85 8.69
CA VAL A 35 -12.89 -29.49 9.08
C VAL A 35 -11.39 -29.27 8.89
N SER A 36 -10.57 -30.32 8.96
CA SER A 36 -9.12 -30.24 8.71
C SER A 36 -8.80 -30.18 7.21
N ALA A 37 -9.55 -30.90 6.38
CA ALA A 37 -9.41 -30.86 4.92
C ALA A 37 -9.80 -29.50 4.31
N THR A 38 -10.62 -28.71 5.01
CA THR A 38 -11.02 -27.35 4.57
C THR A 38 -10.07 -26.25 5.02
N ARG A 39 -9.09 -26.53 5.89
CA ARG A 39 -8.15 -25.52 6.44
C ARG A 39 -6.73 -25.59 5.92
N VAL A 40 -6.39 -26.55 5.05
CA VAL A 40 -5.07 -26.64 4.39
C VAL A 40 -5.22 -26.48 2.87
N VAL A 41 -6.01 -25.49 2.47
CA VAL A 41 -5.83 -24.85 1.17
C VAL A 41 -5.56 -23.39 1.46
N SER A 42 -4.39 -23.13 2.06
CA SER A 42 -3.73 -21.84 1.91
C SER A 42 -3.27 -21.74 0.46
N GLN A 43 -4.23 -21.60 -0.44
CA GLN A 43 -3.99 -21.06 -1.77
C GLN A 43 -3.45 -19.66 -1.53
N THR A 44 -2.12 -19.52 -1.62
CA THR A 44 -1.45 -18.32 -2.08
C THR A 44 -1.83 -18.07 -3.55
N SER A 45 -3.12 -18.07 -3.87
CA SER A 45 -3.62 -17.48 -5.09
C SER A 45 -3.52 -15.97 -4.86
N SER A 46 -2.61 -15.33 -5.59
CA SER A 46 -2.58 -13.88 -5.71
C SER A 46 -4.01 -13.43 -6.03
N ARG A 47 -4.67 -12.75 -5.09
CA ARG A 47 -5.97 -12.12 -5.36
C ARG A 47 -5.67 -10.79 -6.01
N GLU A 48 -5.65 -10.77 -7.32
CA GLU A 48 -5.47 -9.54 -8.10
C GLU A 48 -6.80 -8.80 -8.18
N LEU A 49 -6.74 -7.49 -7.91
CA LEU A 49 -7.86 -6.58 -8.07
C LEU A 49 -7.56 -5.64 -9.24
N THR A 50 -8.19 -5.91 -10.39
CA THR A 50 -8.00 -5.10 -11.60
C THR A 50 -9.08 -4.03 -11.68
N LEU A 51 -8.68 -2.78 -11.51
CA LEU A 51 -9.56 -1.61 -11.59
C LEU A 51 -8.87 -0.52 -12.42
N ARG A 52 -9.66 0.33 -13.08
CA ARG A 52 -9.13 1.57 -13.68
C ARG A 52 -8.82 2.62 -12.62
N THR A 53 -9.69 2.69 -11.61
CA THR A 53 -9.65 3.68 -10.55
C THR A 53 -10.15 3.05 -9.24
N LEU A 54 -9.38 3.24 -8.18
CA LEU A 54 -9.77 2.97 -6.79
C LEU A 54 -9.84 4.30 -6.03
N LYS A 55 -10.99 4.59 -5.42
CA LYS A 55 -11.20 5.75 -4.56
C LYS A 55 -11.45 5.29 -3.14
N ILE A 56 -10.70 5.82 -2.19
CA ILE A 56 -10.98 5.71 -0.76
C ILE A 56 -11.69 7.00 -0.35
N VAL A 57 -12.89 6.86 0.21
CA VAL A 57 -13.79 7.97 0.54
C VAL A 57 -13.92 8.07 2.06
N GLY A 58 -13.85 9.30 2.58
CA GLY A 58 -14.04 9.57 4.00
C GLY A 58 -15.51 9.49 4.42
N ALA A 59 -15.76 9.54 5.73
CA ALA A 59 -17.12 9.58 6.27
C ALA A 59 -17.92 10.82 5.82
N ASP A 60 -17.23 11.87 5.39
CA ASP A 60 -17.77 13.09 4.80
C ASP A 60 -18.16 12.94 3.32
N GLY A 61 -17.98 11.75 2.73
CA GLY A 61 -18.24 11.50 1.31
C GLY A 61 -17.16 12.05 0.36
N LYS A 62 -16.09 12.66 0.89
CA LYS A 62 -15.00 13.22 0.08
C LYS A 62 -13.93 12.19 -0.22
N THR A 63 -13.29 12.30 -1.38
CA THR A 63 -12.16 11.43 -1.74
C THR A 63 -10.97 11.77 -0.84
N LYS A 64 -10.34 10.77 -0.24
CA LYS A 64 -9.12 10.92 0.58
C LYS A 64 -7.90 10.33 -0.11
N ILE A 65 -8.09 9.24 -0.85
CA ILE A 65 -7.03 8.62 -1.67
C ILE A 65 -7.63 8.26 -3.03
N LEU A 66 -6.90 8.59 -4.09
CA LEU A 66 -7.17 8.17 -5.46
C LEU A 66 -5.98 7.35 -5.96
N ILE A 67 -6.23 6.15 -6.47
CA ILE A 67 -5.26 5.36 -7.26
C ILE A 67 -5.90 5.17 -8.63
N THR A 68 -5.25 5.61 -9.70
CA THR A 68 -5.87 5.60 -11.01
C THR A 68 -4.86 5.43 -12.14
N GLY A 69 -5.25 4.71 -13.19
CA GLY A 69 -4.60 4.73 -14.50
C GLY A 69 -5.42 5.48 -15.54
N ASP A 70 -6.32 6.36 -15.11
CA ASP A 70 -7.18 7.14 -16.00
C ASP A 70 -6.37 8.26 -16.69
N PRO A 71 -6.37 8.32 -18.04
CA PRO A 71 -5.63 9.34 -18.79
C PRO A 71 -6.14 10.77 -18.55
N GLY A 72 -7.35 10.94 -18.01
CA GLY A 72 -7.86 12.22 -17.54
C GLY A 72 -7.15 12.75 -16.29
N THR A 73 -6.47 11.88 -15.53
CA THR A 73 -5.64 12.28 -14.37
C THR A 73 -4.17 12.35 -14.74
N ASN A 74 -3.65 11.32 -15.42
CA ASN A 74 -2.28 11.30 -15.92
C ASN A 74 -2.25 10.63 -17.29
N LYS A 75 -1.93 11.39 -18.33
CA LYS A 75 -1.97 10.92 -19.72
C LYS A 75 -0.94 9.84 -20.03
N GLU A 76 0.16 9.80 -19.28
CA GLU A 76 1.30 8.95 -19.59
C GLU A 76 1.37 7.68 -18.75
N GLY A 77 0.62 7.60 -17.64
CA GLY A 77 0.70 6.47 -16.74
C GLY A 77 -0.22 6.55 -15.52
N GLY A 78 0.17 5.85 -14.47
CA GLY A 78 -0.58 5.79 -13.22
C GLY A 78 -0.40 7.04 -12.36
N ALA A 79 -1.37 7.27 -11.47
CA ALA A 79 -1.33 8.32 -10.47
C ALA A 79 -1.85 7.81 -9.12
N ILE A 80 -1.22 8.28 -8.04
CA ILE A 80 -1.73 8.16 -6.67
C ILE A 80 -1.81 9.56 -6.08
N ALA A 81 -2.94 9.94 -5.51
CA ALA A 81 -3.12 11.24 -4.87
C ALA A 81 -3.79 11.09 -3.51
N LEU A 82 -3.27 11.80 -2.51
CA LEU A 82 -3.88 11.97 -1.18
C LEU A 82 -4.46 13.38 -1.09
N PHE A 83 -5.68 13.48 -0.57
CA PHE A 83 -6.43 14.74 -0.50
C PHE A 83 -6.70 15.14 0.95
N ASP A 84 -6.73 16.45 1.20
CA ASP A 84 -7.24 16.99 2.46
C ASP A 84 -8.78 17.11 2.48
N ASN A 85 -9.34 17.66 3.57
CA ASN A 85 -10.79 17.86 3.71
C ASN A 85 -11.36 18.98 2.82
N LYS A 86 -10.49 19.75 2.16
CA LYS A 86 -10.84 20.83 1.22
C LYS A 86 -10.62 20.38 -0.23
N ASP A 87 -10.41 19.08 -0.46
CA ASP A 87 -10.19 18.47 -1.77
C ASP A 87 -8.90 18.93 -2.47
N ASN A 88 -7.92 19.46 -1.71
CA ASN A 88 -6.59 19.78 -2.22
C ASN A 88 -5.69 18.54 -2.14
N VAL A 89 -4.89 18.31 -3.19
CA VAL A 89 -3.84 17.29 -3.16
C VAL A 89 -2.77 17.70 -2.13
N ARG A 90 -2.39 16.75 -1.28
CA ARG A 90 -1.33 16.89 -0.27
C ARG A 90 -0.11 16.04 -0.56
N VAL A 91 -0.32 14.89 -1.18
CA VAL A 91 0.73 14.02 -1.69
C VAL A 91 0.32 13.50 -3.05
N GLY A 92 1.22 13.53 -4.02
CA GLY A 92 1.01 12.99 -5.36
C GLY A 92 2.17 12.10 -5.78
N LEU A 93 1.87 10.96 -6.39
CA LEU A 93 2.82 10.10 -7.09
C LEU A 93 2.33 9.98 -8.54
N LEU A 94 3.19 10.29 -9.50
CA LEU A 94 2.88 10.23 -10.93
C LEU A 94 3.94 9.37 -11.62
N ALA A 95 3.48 8.41 -12.43
CA ALA A 95 4.34 7.63 -13.32
C ALA A 95 4.18 8.14 -14.75
N GLU A 96 5.29 8.40 -15.42
CA GLU A 96 5.34 8.98 -16.76
C GLU A 96 6.18 8.10 -17.68
N SER A 97 6.05 8.30 -18.99
CA SER A 97 6.71 7.45 -19.98
C SER A 97 8.24 7.49 -19.89
N LYS A 98 8.78 8.63 -19.43
CA LYS A 98 10.22 8.86 -19.27
C LYS A 98 10.66 8.93 -17.81
N GLY A 99 9.78 8.67 -16.85
CA GLY A 99 10.12 8.83 -15.45
C GLY A 99 8.94 8.87 -14.51
N GLY A 100 9.01 9.76 -13.53
CA GLY A 100 7.96 9.90 -12.54
C GLY A 100 8.33 10.88 -11.43
N THR A 101 7.30 11.29 -10.69
CA THR A 101 7.44 12.28 -9.63
C THR A 101 6.70 11.87 -8.37
N ALA A 102 7.26 12.23 -7.23
CA ALA A 102 6.65 12.19 -5.93
C ALA A 102 6.66 13.60 -5.35
N SER A 103 5.50 14.14 -5.02
CA SER A 103 5.34 15.52 -4.58
C SER A 103 4.56 15.60 -3.28
N VAL A 104 4.98 16.49 -2.38
CA VAL A 104 4.25 16.90 -1.17
C VAL A 104 3.86 18.36 -1.31
N TYR A 105 2.61 18.68 -1.03
CA TYR A 105 2.04 20.02 -1.26
C TYR A 105 1.69 20.75 0.04
N GLY A 106 2.08 22.02 0.08
CA GLY A 106 1.81 22.99 1.13
C GLY A 106 0.36 23.48 1.10
N ALA A 107 -0.04 24.21 2.14
CA ALA A 107 -1.42 24.60 2.40
C ALA A 107 -2.12 25.25 1.18
N GLY A 108 -1.39 26.04 0.39
CA GLY A 108 -1.88 26.73 -0.81
C GLY A 108 -1.76 25.95 -2.13
N ALA A 109 -1.50 24.63 -2.06
CA ALA A 109 -1.29 23.75 -3.21
C ALA A 109 0.01 23.98 -4.00
N GLU A 110 0.95 24.72 -3.42
CA GLU A 110 2.36 24.77 -3.85
C GLU A 110 3.12 23.46 -3.52
N PRO A 111 4.06 23.00 -4.36
CA PRO A 111 4.94 21.89 -4.01
C PRO A 111 5.99 22.32 -2.97
N MET A 112 6.06 21.59 -1.87
CA MET A 112 7.00 21.79 -0.76
C MET A 112 8.17 20.81 -0.79
N ALA A 113 7.95 19.63 -1.37
CA ALA A 113 9.00 18.66 -1.64
C ALA A 113 8.67 17.94 -2.95
N ILE A 114 9.68 17.76 -3.79
CA ILE A 114 9.58 16.99 -5.03
C ILE A 114 10.77 16.04 -5.07
N LEU A 115 10.52 14.78 -5.39
CA LEU A 115 11.51 13.81 -5.84
C LEU A 115 11.07 13.35 -7.21
N GLY A 116 11.92 13.46 -8.21
CA GLY A 116 11.54 13.09 -9.57
C GLY A 116 12.70 12.60 -10.41
N PHE A 117 12.34 11.99 -11.51
CA PHE A 117 13.21 11.70 -12.63
C PHE A 117 12.46 12.08 -13.90
N ASP A 118 13.07 12.90 -14.72
CA ASP A 118 12.73 13.01 -16.14
C ASP A 118 13.86 12.34 -16.92
N GLY A 119 13.64 11.94 -18.18
CA GLY A 119 14.60 11.09 -18.92
C GLY A 119 16.06 11.57 -18.98
N ASP A 120 16.37 12.79 -18.53
CA ASP A 120 17.70 13.37 -18.47
C ASP A 120 18.39 13.21 -17.10
N GLY A 121 17.63 12.98 -16.01
CA GLY A 121 18.20 12.86 -14.68
C GLY A 121 17.21 12.86 -13.51
N GLY A 122 17.74 12.56 -12.33
CA GLY A 122 17.02 12.60 -11.07
C GLY A 122 17.17 13.95 -10.39
N SER A 123 16.11 14.41 -9.72
CA SER A 123 16.13 15.62 -8.89
C SER A 123 15.37 15.44 -7.58
N LEU A 124 15.82 16.15 -6.55
CA LEU A 124 15.13 16.33 -5.28
C LEU A 124 15.14 17.81 -4.93
N ALA A 125 13.97 18.38 -4.69
CA ALA A 125 13.82 19.78 -4.29
C ALA A 125 13.02 19.87 -2.99
N LEU A 126 13.45 20.74 -2.08
CA LEU A 126 12.70 21.15 -0.89
C LEU A 126 12.50 22.65 -0.92
N SER A 127 11.26 23.09 -0.71
CA SER A 127 10.86 24.48 -0.74
C SER A 127 10.44 24.97 0.63
N ALA A 128 10.65 26.25 0.88
CA ALA A 128 10.11 26.93 2.05
C ALA A 128 8.61 27.24 1.88
N ASN A 129 7.99 27.72 2.96
CA ASN A 129 6.56 28.06 3.01
C ASN A 129 6.12 29.11 1.97
N ASP A 130 7.06 29.87 1.39
CA ASP A 130 6.79 30.82 0.31
C ASP A 130 6.95 30.20 -1.09
N SER A 131 6.99 28.87 -1.17
CA SER A 131 7.17 28.07 -2.39
C SER A 131 8.54 28.19 -3.06
N LYS A 132 9.52 28.87 -2.44
CA LYS A 132 10.86 28.97 -3.00
C LYS A 132 11.70 27.76 -2.62
N THR A 133 12.30 27.12 -3.62
CA THR A 133 13.26 26.03 -3.43
C THR A 133 14.45 26.52 -2.61
N GLN A 134 14.68 25.91 -1.45
CA GLN A 134 15.81 26.17 -0.58
C GLN A 134 16.88 25.08 -0.66
N VAL A 135 16.50 23.86 -1.02
CA VAL A 135 17.45 22.76 -1.24
C VAL A 135 17.13 22.13 -2.57
N ASN A 136 18.14 21.96 -3.41
CA ASN A 136 18.01 21.25 -4.67
C ASN A 136 19.19 20.31 -4.87
N VAL A 137 18.92 19.02 -5.08
CA VAL A 137 19.89 18.02 -5.50
C VAL A 137 19.49 17.58 -6.90
N ALA A 138 20.43 17.56 -7.83
CA ALA A 138 20.20 17.10 -9.19
C ALA A 138 21.35 16.20 -9.64
N ALA A 139 21.02 15.18 -10.42
CA ALA A 139 21.98 14.32 -11.10
C ALA A 139 21.44 14.00 -12.48
N THR A 140 22.03 14.63 -13.49
CA THR A 140 21.73 14.48 -14.91
C THR A 140 22.93 13.92 -15.66
N ASN A 141 22.76 13.70 -16.95
CA ASN A 141 23.85 13.28 -17.84
C ASN A 141 25.01 14.31 -17.94
N ASP A 142 24.73 15.57 -17.60
CA ASP A 142 25.69 16.67 -17.77
C ASP A 142 26.16 17.28 -16.45
N LEU A 143 25.39 17.11 -15.38
CA LEU A 143 25.64 17.76 -14.09
C LEU A 143 25.21 16.86 -12.93
N ALA A 144 26.00 16.79 -11.88
CA ALA A 144 25.56 16.32 -10.57
C ALA A 144 25.88 17.37 -9.51
N GLY A 145 24.92 17.74 -8.66
CA GLY A 145 25.15 18.76 -7.65
C GLY A 145 24.04 18.95 -6.63
N LEU A 146 24.34 19.80 -5.66
CA LEU A 146 23.49 20.26 -4.58
C LEU A 146 23.64 21.78 -4.46
N SER A 147 22.53 22.47 -4.27
CA SER A 147 22.53 23.86 -3.80
C SER A 147 21.64 24.01 -2.56
N VAL A 148 22.07 24.90 -1.67
CA VAL A 148 21.31 25.33 -0.49
C VAL A 148 21.20 26.85 -0.50
N VAL A 149 19.98 27.35 -0.52
CA VAL A 149 19.63 28.76 -0.52
C VAL A 149 19.06 29.13 0.84
N GLY A 150 19.62 30.18 1.45
CA GLY A 150 19.17 30.69 2.73
C GLY A 150 17.79 31.38 2.65
N PRO A 151 17.19 31.72 3.81
CA PRO A 151 15.86 32.35 3.87
C PRO A 151 15.76 33.70 3.14
N ASN A 152 16.89 34.37 2.90
CA ASN A 152 16.97 35.64 2.18
C ASN A 152 17.08 35.45 0.65
N GLY A 153 17.03 34.21 0.15
CA GLY A 153 17.20 33.89 -1.27
C GLY A 153 18.65 33.87 -1.74
N LYS A 154 19.64 34.02 -0.85
CA LYS A 154 21.07 33.93 -1.21
C LYS A 154 21.55 32.50 -1.09
N GLU A 155 22.35 32.06 -2.05
CA GLU A 155 23.04 30.78 -1.98
C GLU A 155 24.03 30.78 -0.80
N HIS A 156 23.94 29.73 0.01
CA HIS A 156 24.80 29.49 1.17
C HIS A 156 25.78 28.34 0.94
N LEU A 157 25.41 27.39 0.08
CA LEU A 157 26.25 26.26 -0.30
C LEU A 157 25.92 25.87 -1.74
N MET A 158 26.94 25.66 -2.54
CA MET A 158 26.84 25.02 -3.84
C MET A 158 27.96 23.98 -3.97
N ALA A 159 27.60 22.76 -4.33
CA ALA A 159 28.57 21.73 -4.65
C ALA A 159 28.11 21.01 -5.90
N GLY A 160 28.99 20.81 -6.88
CA GLY A 160 28.61 20.09 -8.08
C GLY A 160 29.79 19.74 -8.97
N ALA A 161 29.53 18.89 -9.94
CA ALA A 161 30.47 18.47 -10.95
C ALA A 161 29.78 18.32 -12.30
N GLU A 162 30.52 18.70 -13.33
CA GLU A 162 30.21 18.53 -14.74
C GLU A 162 31.40 17.84 -15.43
N LYS A 163 31.29 17.59 -16.74
CA LYS A 163 32.33 16.89 -17.52
C LYS A 163 33.70 17.58 -17.46
N SER A 164 33.73 18.89 -17.27
CA SER A 164 34.93 19.73 -17.23
C SER A 164 35.58 19.84 -15.84
N GLY A 165 34.92 19.40 -14.77
CA GLY A 165 35.42 19.54 -13.41
C GLY A 165 34.31 19.72 -12.36
N GLY A 166 34.71 20.06 -11.13
CA GLY A 166 33.77 20.28 -10.04
C GLY A 166 34.07 21.54 -9.24
N MET A 167 33.05 22.01 -8.51
CA MET A 167 33.09 23.19 -7.67
C MET A 167 32.45 22.90 -6.31
N VAL A 168 32.95 23.58 -5.28
CA VAL A 168 32.32 23.69 -3.96
C VAL A 168 32.49 25.14 -3.50
N GLN A 169 31.40 25.80 -3.14
CA GLN A 169 31.34 27.18 -2.69
C GLN A 169 30.41 27.33 -1.47
#